data_AF-A0A800CDI4-F1
#
_entry.id   AF-A0A800CDI4-F1
#
_cell.length_a   1.000
_cell.length_b   1.000
_cell.length_c   1.000
_cell.angle_alpha   90.00
_cell.angle_beta   90.00
_cell.angle_gamma   90.00
#
_symmetry.space_group_name_H-M   'P 1'
#
loop_
_entity.id
_entity.type
_entity.pdbx_description
1 polymer ?
#
loop_
_entity_poly.entity_id
_entity_poly.type
_entity_poly.pdbx_seq_one_letter_code
_entity_poly.pdbx_strand_id
1 'polypeptide(L)' 'MEKFTTFTGKVCPLDRANVDTDAIIPKQFLKSIKRTGFGPNLFDEWRYLDHGEPGMDPASRQP' A
#
# COMPACT_ATOMS: atom_id res chain seq x y z
N MET A 1 -6.99 -11.24 -15.76
CA MET A 1 -6.09 -12.01 -14.88
C MET A 1 -4.84 -12.33 -15.66
N GLU A 2 -3.68 -12.08 -15.08
CA GLU A 2 -2.40 -12.48 -15.66
C GLU A 2 -2.10 -13.94 -15.29
N LYS A 3 -1.54 -14.71 -16.23
CA LYS A 3 -1.20 -16.11 -15.99
C LYS A 3 0.02 -16.18 -15.07
N PHE A 4 -0.09 -16.88 -13.95
CA PHE A 4 1.05 -17.20 -13.10
C PHE A 4 1.85 -18.36 -13.69
N THR A 5 3.17 -18.21 -13.80
CA THR A 5 4.10 -19.26 -14.27
C THR A 5 5.21 -19.45 -13.24
N THR A 6 6.46 -19.18 -13.60
CA THR A 6 7.61 -19.18 -12.70
C THR A 6 8.06 -17.74 -12.53
N PHE A 7 8.19 -17.28 -11.30
CA PHE A 7 8.62 -15.92 -10.97
C PHE A 7 9.86 -15.96 -10.09
N THR A 8 10.88 -15.19 -10.46
CA THR A 8 12.07 -14.93 -9.63
C THR A 8 12.11 -13.45 -9.33
N GLY A 9 12.21 -13.07 -8.06
CA GLY A 9 12.18 -11.68 -7.64
C GLY A 9 12.77 -11.48 -6.25
N LYS A 10 12.88 -10.20 -5.85
CA LYS A 10 13.31 -9.83 -4.50
C LYS A 10 12.18 -10.12 -3.51
N VAL A 11 12.54 -10.62 -2.33
CA VAL A 11 11.61 -10.83 -1.23
C VAL A 11 11.75 -9.69 -0.21
N CYS A 12 10.65 -9.35 0.46
CA CYS A 12 10.64 -8.40 1.58
C CYS A 12 9.97 -9.11 2.78
N PRO A 13 10.73 -9.52 3.81
CA PRO A 13 10.13 -10.13 5.00
C PRO A 13 9.37 -9.07 5.80
N LEU A 14 8.16 -9.43 6.25
CA LEU A 14 7.32 -8.60 7.12
C LEU A 14 7.04 -9.37 8.40
N ASP A 15 7.81 -9.09 9.45
CA ASP A 15 7.71 -9.79 10.75
C ASP A 15 6.57 -9.20 11.60
N ARG A 16 5.34 -9.43 11.16
CA ARG A 16 4.11 -9.02 11.87
C ARG A 16 3.04 -10.09 11.73
N ALA A 17 2.50 -10.54 12.85
CA ALA A 17 1.30 -11.36 12.86
C ALA A 17 0.05 -10.49 12.67
N ASN A 18 -1.06 -11.10 12.22
CA ASN A 18 -2.38 -10.46 12.13
C ASN A 18 -2.40 -9.17 11.29
N VAL A 19 -1.72 -9.17 10.14
CA VAL A 19 -1.83 -8.08 9.15
C VAL A 19 -3.27 -8.06 8.61
N ASP A 20 -4.04 -7.03 8.96
CA ASP A 20 -5.45 -6.89 8.57
C ASP A 20 -5.63 -6.00 7.33
N THR A 21 -6.90 -5.77 6.95
CA THR A 21 -7.22 -5.02 5.73
C THR A 21 -6.90 -3.53 5.84
N ASP A 22 -7.06 -2.92 7.01
CA ASP A 22 -6.75 -1.50 7.21
C ASP A 22 -5.23 -1.29 7.26
N ALA A 23 -4.47 -2.25 7.80
CA ALA A 23 -3.02 -2.26 7.73
C ALA A 23 -2.51 -2.34 6.28
N ILE A 24 -3.12 -3.19 5.42
CA ILE A 24 -2.75 -3.28 4.01
C ILE A 24 -3.11 -1.98 3.28
N ILE A 25 -4.33 -1.48 3.49
CA ILE A 25 -4.80 -0.23 2.88
C ILE A 25 -5.87 0.45 3.76
N PRO A 26 -5.57 1.63 4.31
CA PRO A 26 -6.54 2.36 5.12
C PRO A 26 -7.79 2.79 4.34
N LYS A 27 -8.95 2.67 4.98
CA LYS A 27 -10.28 2.94 4.38
C LYS A 27 -10.44 4.30 3.70
N GLN A 28 -9.71 5.34 4.12
CA GLN A 28 -9.83 6.68 3.51
C GLN A 28 -9.46 6.67 2.02
N PHE A 29 -8.56 5.78 1.61
CA PHE A 29 -8.14 5.65 0.22
C PHE A 29 -9.17 4.93 -0.64
N LEU A 30 -10.03 4.10 -0.06
CA LEU A 30 -11.04 3.31 -0.78
C LEU A 30 -12.20 4.14 -1.37
N LYS A 31 -12.24 5.44 -1.08
CA LYS A 31 -13.20 6.39 -1.68
C LYS A 31 -12.80 6.83 -3.09
N SER A 32 -11.59 6.50 -3.55
CA SER A 32 -11.10 6.90 -4.86
C SER A 32 -11.85 6.19 -5.99
N ILE A 33 -12.31 6.97 -6.99
CA ILE A 33 -12.85 6.47 -8.26
C ILE A 33 -11.80 6.44 -9.39
N LYS A 34 -10.56 6.82 -9.08
CA LYS A 34 -9.47 6.89 -10.08
C LYS A 34 -9.03 5.48 -10.50
N ARG A 35 -8.71 5.32 -11.78
CA ARG A 35 -8.24 4.05 -12.37
C ARG A 35 -6.72 3.86 -12.34
N THR A 36 -6.03 4.54 -11.43
CA THR A 36 -4.56 4.54 -11.30
C THR A 36 -4.04 3.48 -10.33
N GLY A 37 -4.93 2.69 -9.72
CA GLY A 37 -4.58 1.69 -8.71
C GLY A 37 -4.29 2.29 -7.33
N PHE A 38 -4.09 1.41 -6.35
CA PHE A 38 -3.93 1.76 -4.93
C PHE A 38 -2.53 1.51 -4.37
N GLY A 39 -1.61 1.01 -5.20
CA GLY A 39 -0.23 0.68 -4.80
C GLY A 39 0.51 1.80 -4.07
N PRO A 40 0.35 3.10 -4.40
CA PRO A 40 0.97 4.20 -3.66
C PRO A 40 0.68 4.22 -2.16
N ASN A 41 -0.51 3.77 -1.75
CA ASN A 41 -1.02 3.83 -0.37
C ASN A 41 -0.90 2.48 0.35
N LEU A 42 -0.16 1.52 -0.22
CA LEU A 42 0.08 0.22 0.38
C LEU A 42 0.85 0.39 1.70
N PHE A 43 0.30 -0.15 2.79
CA PHE A 43 0.83 -0.05 4.14
C PHE A 43 1.02 1.40 4.62
N ASP A 44 0.18 2.37 4.22
CA ASP A 44 0.39 3.81 4.50
C ASP A 44 0.68 4.10 5.99
N GLU A 45 -0.12 3.53 6.90
CA GLU A 45 0.06 3.72 8.37
C GLU A 45 1.36 3.14 8.93
N TRP A 46 1.97 2.17 8.26
CA TRP A 46 3.26 1.60 8.67
C TRP A 46 4.44 2.16 7.90
N ARG A 47 4.16 2.68 6.70
CA ARG A 47 5.16 3.17 5.75
C ARG A 47 5.51 4.62 5.98
N TYR A 48 4.63 5.40 6.60
CA TYR A 48 4.82 6.82 6.81
C TYR A 48 4.48 7.27 8.23
N LEU A 49 5.16 8.31 8.70
CA LEU A 49 4.99 8.93 10.02
C LEU A 49 3.92 10.02 10.02
N ASP A 50 3.65 10.64 8.87
CA ASP A 50 2.65 11.69 8.70
C ASP A 50 1.28 11.15 8.25
N HIS A 51 0.20 11.90 8.50
CA HIS A 51 -1.14 11.48 8.14
C HIS A 51 -1.37 11.47 6.62
N GLY A 52 -1.89 10.35 6.12
CA GLY A 52 -2.10 10.16 4.68
C GLY A 52 -3.52 10.46 4.22
N GLU A 53 -3.61 11.27 3.17
CA GLU A 53 -4.85 11.67 2.51
C GLU A 53 -4.86 11.30 1.02
N PRO A 54 -6.03 11.01 0.44
CA PRO A 54 -6.15 10.68 -0.98
C PRO A 54 -5.56 11.76 -1.88
N GLY A 55 -4.58 11.36 -2.71
CA GLY A 55 -3.96 12.23 -3.70
C GLY A 55 -2.65 12.89 -3.26
N MET A 56 -2.18 12.64 -2.04
CA MET A 56 -0.82 12.98 -1.64
C MET A 56 0.19 12.17 -2.45
N ASP A 57 1.30 12.81 -2.83
CA ASP A 57 2.42 12.15 -3.49
C ASP A 57 3.24 11.35 -2.45
N PRO A 58 3.42 10.02 -2.61
CA PRO A 58 4.33 9.23 -1.80
C PRO A 58 5.72 9.85 -1.58
N ALA A 59 6.26 10.55 -2.57
CA ALA A 59 7.59 11.15 -2.50
C ALA A 59 7.67 12.33 -1.55
N SER A 60 6.54 12.97 -1.22
CA SER A 60 6.48 14.07 -0.25
C SER A 60 6.13 13.61 1.17
N ARG A 61 5.89 12.32 1.38
CA ARG A 61 5.54 11.74 2.70
C ARG A 61 6.79 11.50 3.54
N GLN A 62 6.63 11.48 4.85
CA GLN A 62 7.72 11.18 5.79
C GLN A 62 7.74 9.67 6.03
N PRO A 63 8.77 8.93 5.57
CA PRO A 63 8.87 7.49 5.78
C PRO A 63 9.12 7.12 7.25
#